data_AF-R2QNQ3-F1
#
_entry.id   AF-R2QNQ3-F1
#
_cell.length_a   1.000
_cell.length_b   1.000
_cell.length_c   1.000
_cell.angle_alpha   90.00
_cell.angle_beta   90.00
_cell.angle_gamma   90.00
#
_symmetry.space_group_name_H-M   'P 1'
#
loop_
_entity.id
_entity.type
_entity.pdbx_description
1 polymer ?
#
loop_
_entity_poly.entity_id
_entity_poly.type
_entity_poly.pdbx_seq_one_letter_code
_entity_poly.pdbx_strand_id
1 'polypeptide(L)'
;MEREISVEVICKQCENEMTGKFLLNTRTDKANHQRVNIPLGELTISDNEIGLICDDVLVDNEINLHYLCKNCGIENHITIQLTDDMR
;
A
#
# COMPACT_ATOMS: atom_id res chain seq x y z
N MET A 1 -0.56 9.55 -11.92
CA MET A 1 0.68 8.91 -12.39
C MET A 1 0.92 7.74 -11.46
N GLU A 2 1.26 6.56 -11.99
CA GLU A 2 1.47 5.39 -11.14
C GLU A 2 2.89 5.41 -10.58
N ARG A 3 3.03 5.06 -9.30
CA ARG A 3 4.32 5.02 -8.61
C ARG A 3 4.39 3.84 -7.67
N GLU A 4 5.46 3.07 -7.78
CA GLU A 4 5.73 1.98 -6.84
C GLU A 4 6.28 2.53 -5.53
N ILE A 5 5.72 2.06 -4.43
CA ILE A 5 6.18 2.34 -3.06
C ILE A 5 6.62 1.01 -2.45
N SER A 6 7.73 1.06 -1.74
CA SER A 6 8.22 -0.04 -0.91
C SER A 6 8.25 0.40 0.53
N VAL A 7 7.71 -0.42 1.43
CA VAL A 7 7.76 -0.20 2.87
C VAL A 7 8.15 -1.49 3.57
N GLU A 8 8.95 -1.37 4.63
CA GLU A 8 9.24 -2.49 5.51
C GLU A 8 8.00 -2.78 6.35
N VAL A 9 7.58 -4.04 6.39
CA VAL A 9 6.40 -4.49 7.15
C VAL A 9 6.78 -5.67 8.03
N ILE A 10 6.23 -5.68 9.24
CA ILE A 10 6.44 -6.74 10.22
C ILE A 10 5.08 -7.35 10.52
N CYS A 11 4.96 -8.66 10.33
CA CYS A 11 3.72 -9.36 10.70
C CYS A 11 3.51 -9.30 12.21
N LYS A 12 2.34 -8.82 12.65
CA LYS A 12 2.01 -8.70 14.08
C LYS A 12 1.91 -10.05 14.80
N GLN A 13 1.71 -11.15 14.08
CA GLN A 13 1.55 -12.47 14.67
C GLN A 13 2.87 -13.24 14.77
N CYS A 14 3.59 -13.35 13.66
CA CYS A 14 4.79 -14.20 13.58
C CYS A 14 6.09 -13.40 13.53
N GLU A 15 6.00 -12.07 13.67
CA GLU A 15 7.13 -11.13 13.69
C GLU A 15 8.04 -11.21 12.46
N ASN A 16 7.55 -11.84 11.38
CA ASN A 16 8.31 -11.99 10.16
C ASN A 16 8.38 -10.64 9.42
N GLU A 17 9.61 -10.20 9.17
CA GLU A 17 9.93 -9.00 8.42
C GLU A 17 9.87 -9.28 6.91
N MET A 18 9.24 -8.38 6.16
CA MET A 18 9.05 -8.48 4.71
C MET A 18 9.03 -7.08 4.10
N THR A 19 9.14 -7.01 2.77
CA THR A 19 8.96 -5.76 2.03
C THR A 19 7.57 -5.70 1.43
N GLY A 20 6.74 -4.79 1.92
CA GLY A 20 5.45 -4.44 1.33
C GLY A 20 5.63 -3.56 0.09
N LYS A 21 4.99 -3.94 -1.00
CA LYS A 21 4.99 -3.24 -2.29
C LYS A 21 3.59 -2.73 -2.58
N PHE A 22 3.47 -1.48 -2.97
CA PHE A 22 2.19 -0.86 -3.33
C PHE A 22 2.33 -0.02 -4.60
N LEU A 23 1.40 -0.18 -5.55
CA LEU A 23 1.34 0.66 -6.73
C LEU A 23 0.39 1.82 -6.46
N LEU A 24 0.96 2.96 -6.05
CA LEU A 24 0.21 4.17 -5.78
C LEU A 24 -0.28 4.78 -7.08
N ASN A 25 -1.60 4.95 -7.19
CA ASN A 25 -2.22 5.71 -8.27
C ASN A 25 -3.18 6.74 -7.66
N THR A 26 -2.71 7.95 -7.41
CA THR A 26 -3.55 9.03 -6.89
C THR A 26 -4.24 9.80 -8.03
N ARG A 27 -5.48 10.21 -7.79
CA ARG A 27 -6.21 11.18 -8.63
C ARG A 27 -6.89 12.21 -7.76
N THR A 28 -6.85 13.47 -8.20
CA THR A 28 -7.71 14.52 -7.65
C THR A 28 -9.06 14.48 -8.36
N ASP A 29 -10.16 14.34 -7.60
CA ASP A 29 -11.51 14.41 -8.15
C ASP A 29 -11.96 15.85 -8.44
N LYS A 30 -13.15 16.02 -9.04
CA LYS A 30 -13.69 17.35 -9.39
C LYS A 30 -13.99 18.23 -8.17
N ALA A 31 -14.09 17.64 -6.97
CA ALA A 31 -14.28 18.35 -5.71
C ALA A 31 -12.93 18.63 -5.01
N ASN A 32 -11.81 18.41 -5.69
CA ASN A 32 -10.46 18.60 -5.20
C ASN A 32 -10.05 17.64 -4.07
N HIS A 33 -10.72 16.48 -3.95
CA HIS A 33 -10.29 15.43 -3.02
C HIS A 33 -9.31 14.48 -3.70
N GLN A 34 -8.23 14.11 -2.99
CA GLN A 34 -7.32 13.05 -3.43
C GLN A 34 -7.94 11.69 -3.14
N ARG A 35 -7.94 10.81 -4.14
CA ARG A 35 -8.36 9.41 -4.03
C ARG A 35 -7.27 8.50 -4.55
N VAL A 36 -7.17 7.30 -4.00
CA VAL A 36 -6.39 6.21 -4.58
C VAL A 36 -7.30 5.55 -5.60
N ASN A 37 -6.87 5.42 -6.84
CA ASN A 37 -7.53 4.59 -7.83
C ASN A 37 -6.93 3.19 -7.79
N ILE A 38 -7.72 2.21 -8.24
CA ILE A 38 -7.20 0.90 -8.62
C ILE A 38 -6.12 1.12 -9.69
N PRO A 39 -4.87 0.67 -9.47
CA PRO A 39 -3.83 0.78 -10.47
C PRO A 39 -4.18 -0.03 -11.72
N LEU A 40 -3.82 0.50 -12.89
CA LEU A 40 -3.96 -0.17 -14.19
C LEU A 40 -2.73 -1.03 -14.53
N GLY A 41 -1.58 -0.72 -13.93
CA GLY A 41 -0.37 -1.52 -14.01
C GLY A 41 -0.39 -2.77 -13.12
N GLU A 42 0.47 -3.73 -13.44
CA GLU A 42 0.70 -4.92 -12.62
C GLU A 42 1.88 -4.69 -11.68
N LEU A 43 1.70 -4.99 -10.38
CA LEU A 43 2.78 -4.96 -9.41
C LEU A 43 3.58 -6.26 -9.51
N THR A 44 4.86 -6.16 -9.87
CA THR A 44 5.76 -7.31 -9.87
C THR A 44 6.25 -7.56 -8.44
N ILE A 45 6.03 -8.78 -7.92
CA ILE A 45 6.34 -9.15 -6.54
C ILE A 45 7.36 -10.29 -6.56
N SER A 46 8.48 -10.11 -5.86
CA SER A 46 9.51 -11.14 -5.66
C SER A 46 9.18 -12.05 -4.46
N ASP A 47 9.97 -13.12 -4.25
CA ASP A 47 9.69 -14.13 -3.21
C ASP A 47 9.58 -13.55 -1.79
N ASN A 48 10.41 -12.55 -1.45
CA ASN A 48 10.42 -11.88 -0.14
C ASN A 48 9.55 -10.61 -0.06
N GLU A 49 8.83 -10.29 -1.14
CA GLU A 49 8.00 -9.10 -1.22
C GLU A 49 6.53 -9.48 -1.07
N ILE A 50 5.70 -8.55 -0.62
CA ILE A 50 4.27 -8.77 -0.48
C ILE A 50 3.48 -7.63 -1.10
N GLY A 51 2.43 -7.95 -1.84
CA GLY A 51 1.51 -6.97 -2.39
C GLY A 51 0.67 -6.37 -1.27
N LEU A 52 0.70 -5.05 -1.15
CA LEU A 52 -0.18 -4.29 -0.29
C LEU A 52 -1.44 -3.91 -1.09
N ILE A 53 -2.58 -3.95 -0.43
CA ILE A 53 -3.89 -3.69 -1.04
C ILE A 53 -4.51 -2.48 -0.33
N CYS A 54 -5.14 -1.59 -1.09
CA CYS A 54 -5.86 -0.42 -0.56
C CYS A 54 -7.35 -0.54 -0.87
N ASP A 55 -8.19 -0.40 0.16
CA ASP A 55 -9.66 -0.39 0.03
C ASP A 55 -10.22 1.02 -0.20
N ASP A 56 -9.53 1.84 -1.00
CA ASP A 56 -10.11 3.01 -1.68
C ASP A 56 -10.20 4.32 -0.85
N VAL A 57 -9.62 4.40 0.36
CA VAL A 57 -9.73 5.60 1.20
C VAL A 57 -8.38 6.22 1.56
N LEU A 58 -8.11 7.37 0.93
CA LEU A 58 -7.16 8.37 1.42
C LEU A 58 -7.88 9.27 2.42
N VAL A 59 -7.46 9.25 3.68
CA VAL A 59 -7.96 10.16 4.73
C VAL A 59 -6.79 11.00 5.21
N ASP A 60 -6.88 12.33 5.13
CA ASP A 60 -5.85 13.22 5.69
C ASP A 60 -4.40 12.93 5.23
N ASN A 61 -4.22 12.48 3.98
CA ASN A 61 -2.94 12.06 3.38
C ASN A 61 -2.41 10.73 3.90
N GLU A 62 -3.23 9.94 4.57
CA GLU A 62 -2.92 8.60 5.02
C GLU A 62 -3.58 7.58 4.10
N ILE A 63 -2.79 6.58 3.70
CA ILE A 63 -3.26 5.43 2.94
C ILE A 63 -3.32 4.25 3.90
N ASN A 64 -4.52 3.69 4.04
CA ASN A 64 -4.71 2.44 4.76
C ASN A 64 -4.49 1.28 3.80
N LEU A 65 -3.54 0.43 4.14
CA LEU A 65 -3.15 -0.73 3.37
C LEU A 65 -3.29 -1.99 4.22
N HIS A 66 -3.61 -3.10 3.57
CA HIS A 66 -3.64 -4.41 4.19
C HIS A 66 -2.84 -5.43 3.37
N TYR A 67 -2.41 -6.52 4.03
CA TYR A 67 -1.69 -7.61 3.40
C TYR A 67 -1.87 -8.94 4.16
N LEU A 68 -1.85 -10.06 3.43
CA LEU A 68 -1.87 -11.40 4.01
C LEU A 68 -0.44 -11.94 4.19
N CYS A 69 0.00 -12.10 5.43
CA CYS A 69 1.37 -12.56 5.72
C CYS A 69 1.68 -13.88 4.98
N LYS A 70 2.76 -13.88 4.17
CA LYS A 70 3.20 -15.08 3.44
C LYS A 70 3.55 -16.26 4.35
N ASN A 71 3.93 -15.99 5.60
CA ASN A 71 4.35 -17.02 6.56
C ASN A 71 3.17 -17.63 7.34
N CYS A 72 2.27 -16.81 7.90
CA CYS A 72 1.19 -17.29 8.77
C CYS A 72 -0.23 -17.12 8.20
N GLY A 73 -0.37 -16.49 7.02
CA GLY A 73 -1.67 -16.27 6.36
C GLY A 73 -2.56 -15.22 7.01
N ILE A 74 -2.15 -14.59 8.11
CA ILE A 74 -2.94 -13.56 8.80
C ILE A 74 -2.91 -12.24 8.05
N GLU A 75 -4.06 -11.60 7.99
CA GLU A 75 -4.22 -10.24 7.51
C GLU A 75 -3.61 -9.23 8.50
N ASN A 76 -2.79 -8.33 7.97
CA ASN A 76 -2.15 -7.25 8.71
C ASN A 76 -2.56 -5.93 8.07
N HIS A 77 -2.69 -4.91 8.90
CA HIS A 77 -3.00 -3.55 8.48
C HIS A 77 -1.84 -2.62 8.81
N ILE A 78 -1.55 -1.73 7.86
CA ILE A 78 -0.57 -0.66 8.00
C ILE A 78 -1.17 0.64 7.45
N THR A 79 -0.68 1.75 7.98
CA THR A 79 -1.05 3.08 7.51
C THR A 79 0.23 3.79 7.08
N ILE A 80 0.24 4.35 5.87
CA ILE A 80 1.37 5.10 5.33
C ILE A 80 0.94 6.55 5.14
N GLN A 81 1.73 7.49 5.66
CA GLN A 81 1.57 8.91 5.34
C GLN A 81 2.19 9.22 3.98
N LEU A 82 1.39 9.81 3.08
CA LEU A 82 1.87 10.39 1.84
C LEU A 82 2.64 11.67 2.14
N THR A 83 3.93 11.66 1.82
CA THR A 83 4.74 12.87 1.77
C THR A 83 4.59 13.57 0.43
N ASP A 84 4.96 14.85 0.35
CA ASP A 84 4.92 15.59 -0.92
C ASP A 84 5.82 14.96 -2.00
N ASP A 85 6.89 14.28 -1.60
CA ASP A 85 7.77 13.52 -2.51
C ASP A 85 7.08 12.30 -3.13
N MET A 86 5.95 11.84 -2.57
CA MET A 86 5.16 10.69 -3.05
C MET A 86 3.96 11.11 -3.90
N ARG A 87 3.55 12.39 -3.86
CA ARG A 87 2.46 12.98 -4.64
C ARG A 87 2.90 13.30 -6.08
#